data_AF-A0A3A8QD75-F1
#
_entry.id   AF-A0A3A8QD75-F1
#
_cell.length_a   1.000
_cell.length_b   1.000
_cell.length_c   1.000
_cell.angle_alpha   90.00
_cell.angle_beta   90.00
_cell.angle_gamma   90.00
#
_symmetry.space_group_name_H-M   'P 1'
#
loop_
_entity.id
_entity.type
_entity.pdbx_description
1 polymer ?
#
loop_
_entity_poly.entity_id
_entity_poly.type
_entity_poly.pdbx_seq_one_letter_code
_entity_poly.pdbx_strand_id
1 'polypeptide(L)'
;MSRTNTRLDPAPDSPDADDASSDPAHGTPPPPPEYTGTHSRELTALRGENTATRMTGALGLPATEPTSTVIAPLEAGELPNVAAIRGLRLDQLLLLTTGALVIIIVGLLAALSAKTTEAQLTAASDRFTQRLQSQARELGQTVSHTLALTSATSLRDNNYAFLTEVARSIIADNRNILRVQMFDADGQLVADSDPAAKLGESSGGRTAERRWASAFFNGQPVFEFQEPLDYGSQGGKGVVVISYSLEDLQKQLHELEETNRAAVRANTLRIVGLGVGFVVLAGVLAAFQSRRITKPLGVLTHRVMQLAAGDLGARAGTAPGAGREVTTLGVVFNHMAERIKVLLEDVRAKAQLEREVSLARTVQETLLPGREAVTVGPLRLAGLVVPADACGGDWWFRAALDDRRVVIGIGDVTGHGLSTSLVATSATSGFASAMTLREPSQVHAQMLITALNVTLANVGRGEHQMSSALAVIDVYSGSIDYAAGAHPAAAIYNRNTRQMASLPARGPLLGANVASQFTSRQAQLSPGDIIVWYTDGLTEARDGANRLYGTQRLAAALQTHAHLPADALRDALLADVRAYSAGQPQRDDITVIVAEFSPAPSP
;
A
#
# COMPACT_ATOMS: atom_id res chain seq x y z
N MET A 1 10.43 -15.02 -83.16
CA MET A 1 10.30 -13.58 -82.88
C MET A 1 11.41 -13.18 -81.92
N SER A 2 12.13 -12.12 -82.29
CA SER A 2 13.36 -11.49 -81.75
C SER A 2 13.70 -11.74 -80.27
N ARG A 3 14.91 -12.28 -79.96
CA ARG A 3 16.25 -11.61 -79.83
C ARG A 3 16.33 -10.84 -78.49
N THR A 4 17.35 -10.91 -77.63
CA THR A 4 18.76 -11.37 -77.69
C THR A 4 19.27 -11.39 -76.21
N ASN A 5 19.84 -12.46 -75.65
CA ASN A 5 21.25 -12.93 -75.67
C ASN A 5 22.23 -12.08 -74.81
N THR A 6 22.75 -12.61 -73.68
CA THR A 6 24.11 -13.23 -73.45
C THR A 6 25.22 -12.21 -73.11
N ARG A 7 26.30 -12.42 -72.32
CA ARG A 7 27.10 -13.58 -71.81
C ARG A 7 28.17 -13.00 -70.81
N LEU A 8 28.50 -13.65 -69.68
CA LEU A 8 29.68 -14.51 -69.32
C LEU A 8 31.08 -13.84 -69.19
N ASP A 9 31.63 -13.85 -67.95
CA ASP A 9 32.99 -14.20 -67.37
C ASP A 9 34.32 -13.99 -68.15
N PRO A 10 35.57 -14.15 -67.59
CA PRO A 10 36.08 -14.43 -66.21
C PRO A 10 37.32 -13.56 -65.77
N ALA A 11 37.95 -13.90 -64.62
CA ALA A 11 39.21 -13.36 -64.05
C ALA A 11 40.49 -13.66 -64.88
N PRO A 12 41.64 -13.01 -64.56
CA PRO A 12 42.79 -13.80 -64.05
C PRO A 12 43.78 -13.08 -63.07
N ASP A 13 44.44 -13.93 -62.27
CA ASP A 13 45.84 -14.00 -61.75
C ASP A 13 46.68 -12.80 -61.22
N SER A 14 47.38 -13.12 -60.13
CA SER A 14 48.41 -12.43 -59.31
C SER A 14 49.75 -12.14 -60.04
N PRO A 15 50.67 -11.32 -59.48
CA PRO A 15 51.73 -11.90 -58.61
C PRO A 15 52.30 -10.98 -57.48
N ASP A 16 52.94 -11.64 -56.51
CA ASP A 16 54.09 -11.32 -55.62
C ASP A 16 54.64 -9.88 -55.50
N ALA A 17 54.90 -9.44 -54.25
CA ALA A 17 56.26 -9.17 -53.71
C ALA A 17 56.24 -8.35 -52.38
N ASP A 18 56.76 -8.98 -51.32
CA ASP A 18 57.79 -8.50 -50.39
C ASP A 18 57.78 -7.08 -49.77
N ASP A 19 57.67 -7.12 -48.42
CA ASP A 19 58.63 -6.62 -47.43
C ASP A 19 58.52 -5.20 -46.81
N ALA A 20 58.82 -5.21 -45.50
CA ALA A 20 59.32 -4.14 -44.64
C ALA A 20 58.40 -3.02 -44.08
N SER A 21 58.17 -3.17 -42.76
CA SER A 21 58.40 -2.16 -41.70
C SER A 21 57.46 -0.95 -41.54
N SER A 22 56.88 -0.85 -40.33
CA SER A 22 57.05 0.25 -39.35
C SER A 22 55.75 0.57 -38.57
N ASP A 23 55.88 0.53 -37.24
CA ASP A 23 54.95 1.00 -36.21
C ASP A 23 54.77 2.53 -36.31
N PRO A 24 53.61 3.13 -35.94
CA PRO A 24 53.53 3.65 -34.57
C PRO A 24 52.12 3.68 -33.92
N ALA A 25 52.10 3.39 -32.62
CA ALA A 25 51.42 4.11 -31.52
C ALA A 25 50.15 4.95 -31.81
N HIS A 26 49.03 4.56 -31.19
CA HIS A 26 47.87 5.44 -30.96
C HIS A 26 47.50 5.51 -29.47
N GLY A 27 47.57 6.74 -28.94
CA GLY A 27 47.23 7.10 -27.57
C GLY A 27 45.75 7.41 -27.33
N THR A 28 45.37 7.26 -26.06
CA THR A 28 44.09 7.62 -25.44
C THR A 28 43.93 9.14 -25.23
N PRO A 29 42.71 9.71 -25.32
CA PRO A 29 42.45 11.13 -25.01
C PRO A 29 42.28 11.42 -23.50
N PRO A 30 42.50 12.67 -23.05
CA PRO A 30 42.62 13.06 -21.63
C PRO A 30 41.29 13.39 -20.92
N PRO A 31 41.27 13.42 -19.56
CA PRO A 31 40.10 13.79 -18.76
C PRO A 31 39.96 15.31 -18.55
N PRO A 32 38.74 15.82 -18.23
CA PRO A 32 38.50 17.23 -17.93
C PRO A 32 38.86 17.63 -16.47
N PRO A 33 39.01 18.94 -16.18
CA PRO A 33 39.85 19.43 -15.08
C PRO A 33 39.13 19.62 -13.73
N GLU A 34 39.90 19.46 -12.66
CA GLU A 34 39.59 19.90 -11.29
C GLU A 34 39.73 21.42 -11.13
N TYR A 35 38.90 22.02 -10.27
CA TYR A 35 39.26 23.22 -9.51
C TYR A 35 38.69 23.17 -8.09
N THR A 36 39.47 23.76 -7.20
CA THR A 36 39.68 23.53 -5.77
C THR A 36 38.96 24.54 -4.87
N GLY A 37 38.88 24.23 -3.55
CA GLY A 37 38.74 25.24 -2.49
C GLY A 37 37.82 24.86 -1.32
N THR A 38 38.24 23.97 -0.42
CA THR A 38 38.68 24.25 0.98
C THR A 38 37.71 25.00 1.91
N HIS A 39 37.18 24.27 2.90
CA HIS A 39 37.25 24.67 4.31
C HIS A 39 37.33 23.42 5.20
N SER A 40 38.41 23.36 5.97
CA SER A 40 38.76 22.26 6.89
C SER A 40 38.49 22.65 8.35
N ARG A 41 38.38 21.61 9.20
CA ARG A 41 38.29 21.54 10.69
C ARG A 41 36.86 21.38 11.21
N GLU A 42 36.52 20.40 12.06
CA GLU A 42 37.34 19.63 13.01
C GLU A 42 36.57 18.39 13.54
N LEU A 43 37.33 17.36 13.96
CA LEU A 43 37.06 16.38 15.04
C LEU A 43 36.10 15.18 14.82
N THR A 44 36.72 14.09 14.37
CA THR A 44 36.83 12.75 15.00
C THR A 44 35.86 12.32 16.11
N ALA A 45 35.41 11.06 15.96
CA ALA A 45 34.86 10.11 16.94
C ALA A 45 33.37 10.25 17.31
N LEU A 46 32.55 9.31 16.81
CA LEU A 46 31.85 8.33 17.65
C LEU A 46 31.16 7.28 16.78
N ARG A 47 31.64 6.05 16.97
CA ARG A 47 31.07 4.79 16.53
C ARG A 47 30.13 4.35 17.65
N GLY A 48 28.83 4.21 17.39
CA GLY A 48 27.93 3.59 18.37
C GLY A 48 26.47 3.96 18.20
N GLU A 49 25.64 2.91 18.23
CA GLU A 49 24.22 2.91 18.62
C GLU A 49 23.18 3.25 17.54
N ASN A 50 22.94 2.26 16.67
CA ASN A 50 21.59 2.04 16.13
C ASN A 50 20.69 1.53 17.28
N THR A 51 19.88 2.42 17.84
CA THR A 51 18.77 2.08 18.73
C THR A 51 17.64 1.41 17.95
N ALA A 52 17.70 0.08 17.85
CA ALA A 52 16.51 -0.75 17.69
C ALA A 52 16.04 -1.16 19.10
N THR A 53 15.06 -0.43 19.62
CA THR A 53 14.44 -0.69 20.93
C THR A 53 13.86 -2.11 20.95
N ARG A 54 14.45 -2.96 21.80
CA ARG A 54 13.83 -4.19 22.30
C ARG A 54 12.56 -3.83 23.07
N MET A 55 11.41 -4.24 22.56
CA MET A 55 10.27 -4.64 23.40
C MET A 55 10.01 -6.12 23.14
N THR A 56 10.55 -6.97 24.02
CA THR A 56 10.06 -8.33 24.22
C THR A 56 9.73 -8.49 25.69
N GLY A 57 8.46 -8.70 25.98
CA GLY A 57 7.96 -9.01 27.31
C GLY A 57 6.47 -9.30 27.27
N ALA A 58 6.13 -10.58 27.38
CA ALA A 58 4.78 -11.14 27.57
C ALA A 58 3.89 -11.31 26.32
N LEU A 59 4.19 -12.34 25.52
CA LEU A 59 3.16 -13.24 24.99
C LEU A 59 3.87 -14.54 24.54
N GLY A 60 3.65 -15.61 25.31
CA GLY A 60 4.18 -16.93 25.01
C GLY A 60 3.57 -17.46 23.72
N LEU A 61 4.41 -17.64 22.70
CA LEU A 61 4.12 -18.46 21.53
C LEU A 61 5.33 -19.37 21.30
N PRO A 62 5.11 -20.66 20.97
CA PRO A 62 6.18 -21.62 20.82
C PRO A 62 7.03 -21.30 19.59
N ALA A 63 8.34 -21.51 19.71
CA ALA A 63 9.29 -21.36 18.63
C ALA A 63 8.97 -22.36 17.50
N THR A 64 8.47 -21.85 16.38
CA THR A 64 8.32 -22.62 15.14
C THR A 64 9.58 -22.46 14.28
N GLU A 65 10.07 -23.59 13.78
CA GLU A 65 11.18 -23.79 12.85
C GLU A 65 11.17 -22.81 11.66
N PRO A 66 12.33 -22.60 10.98
CA PRO A 66 12.41 -21.75 9.80
C PRO A 66 11.61 -22.40 8.66
N THR A 67 10.34 -22.04 8.55
CA THR A 67 9.54 -22.33 7.35
C THR A 67 10.22 -21.66 6.17
N SER A 68 10.79 -22.47 5.29
CA SER A 68 11.02 -22.07 3.91
C SER A 68 9.67 -21.64 3.35
N THR A 69 9.43 -20.34 3.27
CA THR A 69 8.38 -19.79 2.42
C THR A 69 8.81 -20.05 0.99
N VAL A 70 8.64 -21.29 0.55
CA VAL A 70 8.41 -21.62 -0.85
C VAL A 70 7.17 -20.82 -1.19
N ILE A 71 7.36 -19.68 -1.86
CA ILE A 71 6.25 -19.00 -2.53
C ILE A 71 5.75 -20.04 -3.52
N ALA A 72 4.66 -20.72 -3.15
CA ALA A 72 3.95 -21.61 -4.05
C ALA A 72 3.75 -20.83 -5.37
N PRO A 73 3.90 -21.48 -6.54
CA PRO A 73 3.49 -20.84 -7.77
C PRO A 73 2.09 -20.29 -7.52
N LEU A 74 1.87 -19.02 -7.87
CA LEU A 74 0.55 -18.38 -7.79
C LEU A 74 -0.42 -19.22 -8.64
N GLU A 75 -0.94 -20.31 -8.08
CA GLU A 75 -2.26 -20.82 -8.41
C GLU A 75 -3.15 -19.60 -8.24
N ALA A 76 -3.78 -19.18 -9.34
CA ALA A 76 -4.57 -17.99 -9.43
C ALA A 76 -5.52 -17.92 -8.22
N GLY A 77 -5.10 -17.18 -7.18
CA GLY A 77 -5.97 -16.92 -6.04
C GLY A 77 -7.23 -16.30 -6.62
N GLU A 78 -8.39 -16.84 -6.23
CA GLU A 78 -9.67 -16.34 -6.70
C GLU A 78 -9.65 -14.81 -6.61
N LEU A 79 -9.75 -14.15 -7.77
CA LEU A 79 -9.77 -12.69 -7.81
C LEU A 79 -10.87 -12.22 -6.85
N PRO A 80 -10.60 -11.24 -5.99
CA PRO A 80 -11.60 -10.75 -5.05
C PRO A 80 -12.87 -10.39 -5.83
N ASN A 81 -14.01 -10.94 -5.42
CA ASN A 81 -15.28 -10.72 -6.10
C ASN A 81 -15.72 -9.26 -5.92
N VAL A 82 -15.24 -8.39 -6.81
CA VAL A 82 -15.50 -6.94 -6.76
C VAL A 82 -17.00 -6.65 -6.87
N ALA A 83 -17.78 -7.53 -7.50
CA ALA A 83 -19.23 -7.40 -7.59
C ALA A 83 -19.97 -7.62 -6.25
N ALA A 84 -19.32 -8.24 -5.26
CA ALA A 84 -19.87 -8.44 -3.93
C ALA A 84 -19.71 -7.21 -3.01
N ILE A 85 -18.92 -6.20 -3.41
CA ILE A 85 -18.70 -4.98 -2.62
C ILE A 85 -19.98 -4.13 -2.66
N ARG A 86 -20.74 -4.14 -1.56
CA ARG A 86 -21.97 -3.37 -1.41
C ARG A 86 -21.67 -1.91 -1.05
N GLY A 87 -22.24 -0.98 -1.80
CA GLY A 87 -22.16 0.46 -1.53
C GLY A 87 -22.77 1.28 -2.67
N LEU A 88 -23.21 2.50 -2.37
CA LEU A 88 -23.57 3.46 -3.42
C LEU A 88 -22.31 3.83 -4.20
N ARG A 89 -22.43 3.91 -5.52
CA ARG A 89 -21.33 4.40 -6.36
C ARG A 89 -21.04 5.86 -6.01
N LEU A 90 -19.78 6.28 -6.15
CA LEU A 90 -19.36 7.65 -5.80
C LEU A 90 -20.20 8.73 -6.49
N ASP A 91 -20.64 8.48 -7.72
CA ASP A 91 -21.53 9.37 -8.48
C ASP A 91 -22.93 9.50 -7.86
N GLN A 92 -23.50 8.40 -7.38
CA GLN A 92 -24.79 8.41 -6.68
C GLN A 92 -24.69 9.18 -5.36
N LEU A 93 -23.60 8.98 -4.62
CA LEU A 93 -23.38 9.64 -3.33
C LEU A 93 -23.19 11.15 -3.50
N LEU A 94 -22.41 11.55 -4.51
CA LEU A 94 -22.17 12.95 -4.82
C LEU A 94 -23.47 13.65 -5.26
N LEU A 95 -24.23 13.05 -6.18
CA LEU A 95 -25.55 13.56 -6.60
C LEU A 95 -26.53 13.73 -5.43
N LEU A 96 -26.65 12.72 -4.56
CA LEU A 96 -27.55 12.76 -3.40
C LEU A 96 -27.17 13.89 -2.43
N THR A 97 -25.88 14.00 -2.08
CA THR A 97 -25.42 15.02 -1.13
C THR A 97 -25.56 16.45 -1.66
N THR A 98 -25.15 16.72 -2.91
CA THR A 98 -25.29 18.06 -3.49
C THR A 98 -26.74 18.43 -3.74
N GLY A 99 -27.56 17.47 -4.21
CA GLY A 99 -28.98 17.67 -4.42
C GLY A 99 -29.71 17.99 -3.12
N ALA A 100 -29.48 17.19 -2.07
CA ALA A 100 -30.08 17.41 -0.75
C ALA A 100 -29.69 18.77 -0.16
N LEU A 101 -28.41 19.15 -0.25
CA LEU A 101 -27.93 20.44 0.26
C LEU A 101 -28.62 21.62 -0.43
N VAL A 102 -28.74 21.58 -1.76
CA VAL A 102 -29.39 22.66 -2.53
C VAL A 102 -30.87 22.75 -2.18
N ILE A 103 -31.57 21.62 -2.07
CA ILE A 103 -32.98 21.59 -1.68
C ILE A 103 -33.17 22.21 -0.29
N ILE A 104 -32.31 21.89 0.67
CA ILE A 104 -32.36 22.45 2.03
C ILE A 104 -32.13 23.97 2.02
N ILE A 105 -31.09 24.46 1.31
CA ILE A 105 -30.77 25.89 1.25
C ILE A 105 -31.90 26.68 0.59
N VAL A 106 -32.42 26.20 -0.55
CA VAL A 106 -33.52 26.84 -1.26
C VAL A 106 -34.79 26.84 -0.41
N GLY A 107 -35.11 25.72 0.25
CA GLY A 107 -36.26 25.61 1.15
C GLY A 107 -36.17 26.59 2.32
N LEU A 108 -34.99 26.70 2.95
CA LEU A 108 -34.76 27.63 4.05
C LEU A 108 -34.89 29.09 3.61
N LEU A 109 -34.31 29.47 2.46
CA LEU A 109 -34.42 30.82 1.91
C LEU A 109 -35.86 31.17 1.56
N ALA A 110 -36.61 30.24 0.97
CA ALA A 110 -38.03 30.44 0.67
C ALA A 110 -38.86 30.63 1.95
N ALA A 111 -38.62 29.81 2.98
CA ALA A 111 -39.31 29.93 4.27
C ALA A 111 -38.97 31.24 5.00
N LEU A 112 -37.70 31.63 5.02
CA LEU A 112 -37.26 32.91 5.58
C LEU A 112 -37.89 34.10 4.85
N SER A 113 -37.87 34.08 3.52
CA SER A 113 -38.49 35.13 2.71
C SER A 113 -39.98 35.23 3.00
N ALA A 114 -40.72 34.12 3.00
CA ALA A 114 -42.14 34.12 3.31
C ALA A 114 -42.43 34.72 4.68
N LYS A 115 -41.70 34.31 5.72
CA LYS A 115 -41.86 34.82 7.09
C LYS A 115 -41.54 36.30 7.19
N THR A 116 -40.47 36.77 6.55
CA THR A 116 -40.12 38.20 6.55
C THR A 116 -41.15 39.06 5.83
N THR A 117 -41.68 38.59 4.70
CA THR A 117 -42.70 39.31 3.93
C THR A 117 -44.04 39.35 4.67
N GLU A 118 -44.43 38.25 5.33
CA GLU A 118 -45.62 38.22 6.18
C GLU A 118 -45.51 39.22 7.34
N ALA A 119 -44.38 39.22 8.06
CA ALA A 119 -44.14 40.17 9.15
C ALA A 119 -44.16 41.65 8.68
N GLN A 120 -43.59 41.92 7.50
CA GLN A 120 -43.65 43.26 6.90
C GLN A 120 -45.08 43.66 6.53
N LEU A 121 -45.89 42.71 6.05
CA LEU A 121 -47.27 42.94 5.66
C LEU A 121 -48.15 43.27 6.86
N THR A 122 -48.03 42.50 7.95
CA THR A 122 -48.76 42.78 9.20
C THR A 122 -48.40 44.17 9.74
N ALA A 123 -47.10 44.48 9.81
CA ALA A 123 -46.64 45.79 10.28
C ALA A 123 -47.09 46.95 9.36
N ALA A 124 -47.21 46.73 8.06
CA ALA A 124 -47.71 47.74 7.11
C ALA A 124 -49.22 47.97 7.29
N SER A 125 -49.99 46.90 7.44
CA SER A 125 -51.45 46.96 7.67
C SER A 125 -51.79 47.69 8.98
N ASP A 126 -51.05 47.37 10.06
CA ASP A 126 -51.25 48.02 11.37
C ASP A 126 -50.98 49.53 11.30
N ARG A 127 -49.87 49.94 10.67
CA ARG A 127 -49.53 51.36 10.50
C ARG A 127 -50.55 52.10 9.63
N PHE A 128 -51.06 51.45 8.58
CA PHE A 128 -52.06 52.03 7.70
C PHE A 128 -53.37 52.28 8.45
N THR A 129 -53.83 51.28 9.20
CA THR A 129 -55.02 51.36 10.05
C THR A 129 -54.88 52.48 11.10
N GLN A 130 -53.74 52.54 11.80
CA GLN A 130 -53.48 53.60 12.77
C GLN A 130 -53.50 55.01 12.16
N ARG A 131 -52.87 55.20 10.99
CA ARG A 131 -52.85 56.48 10.29
C ARG A 131 -54.27 56.92 9.91
N LEU A 132 -55.06 56.05 9.31
CA LEU A 132 -56.41 56.42 8.90
C LEU A 132 -57.35 56.66 10.09
N GLN A 133 -57.26 55.86 11.15
CA GLN A 133 -57.99 56.14 12.40
C GLN A 133 -57.60 57.51 13.00
N SER A 134 -56.32 57.85 12.99
CA SER A 134 -55.86 59.16 13.46
C SER A 134 -56.40 60.31 12.61
N GLN A 135 -56.43 60.17 11.28
CA GLN A 135 -57.00 61.16 10.37
C GLN A 135 -58.52 61.30 10.56
N ALA A 136 -59.25 60.19 10.68
CA ALA A 136 -60.69 60.22 10.96
C ALA A 136 -60.99 60.91 12.30
N ARG A 137 -60.15 60.68 13.31
CA ARG A 137 -60.26 61.34 14.63
C ARG A 137 -59.99 62.83 14.55
N GLU A 138 -58.91 63.24 13.89
CA GLU A 138 -58.55 64.65 13.74
C GLU A 138 -59.62 65.42 12.97
N LEU A 139 -60.11 64.84 11.86
CA LEU A 139 -61.18 65.43 11.06
C LEU A 139 -62.50 65.52 11.84
N GLY A 140 -62.92 64.42 12.49
CA GLY A 140 -64.15 64.37 13.29
C GLY A 140 -64.16 65.36 14.46
N GLN A 141 -63.03 65.52 15.15
CA GLN A 141 -62.87 66.53 16.20
C GLN A 141 -62.89 67.96 15.65
N THR A 142 -62.24 68.20 14.51
CA THR A 142 -62.22 69.53 13.88
C THR A 142 -63.63 69.95 13.43
N VAL A 143 -64.37 69.04 12.79
CA VAL A 143 -65.73 69.30 12.32
C VAL A 143 -66.68 69.50 13.50
N SER A 144 -66.66 68.64 14.51
CA SER A 144 -67.51 68.78 15.70
C SER A 144 -67.22 70.05 16.49
N HIS A 145 -65.95 70.42 16.66
CA HIS A 145 -65.56 71.67 17.33
C HIS A 145 -66.01 72.92 16.57
N THR A 146 -65.77 72.96 15.25
CA THR A 146 -66.20 74.08 14.41
C THR A 146 -67.72 74.20 14.43
N LEU A 147 -68.42 73.07 14.33
CA LEU A 147 -69.88 73.03 14.37
C LEU A 147 -70.45 73.50 15.71
N ALA A 148 -69.82 73.12 16.83
CA ALA A 148 -70.25 73.60 18.13
C ALA A 148 -70.11 75.13 18.24
N LEU A 149 -69.00 75.70 17.77
CA LEU A 149 -68.80 77.15 17.78
C LEU A 149 -69.81 77.90 16.89
N THR A 150 -70.08 77.40 15.68
CA THR A 150 -71.03 78.04 14.76
C THR A 150 -72.49 77.87 15.19
N SER A 151 -72.81 76.77 15.88
CA SER A 151 -74.16 76.46 16.33
C SER A 151 -74.53 77.17 17.63
N ALA A 152 -73.54 77.55 18.45
CA ALA A 152 -73.78 78.16 19.76
C ALA A 152 -74.58 79.48 19.65
N THR A 153 -74.28 80.32 18.66
CA THR A 153 -75.00 81.59 18.47
C THR A 153 -76.44 81.36 18.04
N SER A 154 -76.68 80.48 17.06
CA SER A 154 -78.02 80.15 16.59
C SER A 154 -78.87 79.44 17.64
N LEU A 155 -78.24 78.64 18.51
CA LEU A 155 -78.93 78.01 19.63
C LEU A 155 -79.36 79.05 20.68
N ARG A 156 -78.50 80.02 21.00
CA ARG A 156 -78.84 81.12 21.92
C ARG A 156 -80.03 81.96 21.41
N ASP A 157 -80.11 82.14 20.10
CA ASP A 157 -81.17 82.91 19.46
C ASP A 157 -82.43 82.06 19.15
N ASN A 158 -82.49 80.82 19.68
CA ASN A 158 -83.58 79.84 19.49
C ASN A 158 -83.91 79.53 18.01
N ASN A 159 -82.94 79.65 17.11
CA ASN A 159 -83.10 79.39 15.68
C ASN A 159 -82.85 77.91 15.34
N TYR A 160 -83.72 77.03 15.84
CA TYR A 160 -83.60 75.57 15.66
C TYR A 160 -83.73 75.12 14.20
N ALA A 161 -84.50 75.86 13.39
CA ALA A 161 -84.66 75.58 11.97
C ALA A 161 -83.33 75.70 11.21
N PHE A 162 -82.56 76.76 11.49
CA PHE A 162 -81.24 76.96 10.91
C PHE A 162 -80.23 75.90 11.38
N LEU A 163 -80.23 75.54 12.67
CA LEU A 163 -79.37 74.47 13.19
C LEU A 163 -79.62 73.12 12.50
N THR A 164 -80.88 72.81 12.23
CA THR A 164 -81.29 71.60 11.50
C THR A 164 -80.82 71.65 10.04
N GLU A 165 -80.78 72.83 9.42
CA GLU A 165 -80.26 73.02 8.05
C GLU A 165 -78.73 72.86 8.01
N VAL A 166 -78.00 73.44 8.98
CA VAL A 166 -76.54 73.27 9.11
C VAL A 166 -76.17 71.80 9.34
N ALA A 167 -76.89 71.10 10.23
CA ALA A 167 -76.69 69.68 10.47
C ALA A 167 -76.87 68.85 9.19
N ARG A 168 -77.85 69.19 8.34
CA ARG A 168 -78.08 68.54 7.04
C ARG A 168 -77.00 68.88 6.01
N SER A 169 -76.57 70.14 5.92
CA SER A 169 -75.52 70.56 4.98
C SER A 169 -74.21 69.81 5.24
N ILE A 170 -73.86 69.59 6.51
CA ILE A 170 -72.61 68.90 6.87
C ILE A 170 -72.60 67.45 6.37
N ILE A 171 -73.74 66.76 6.42
CA ILE A 171 -73.87 65.41 5.86
C ILE A 171 -73.84 65.44 4.33
N ALA A 172 -74.47 66.44 3.71
CA ALA A 172 -74.44 66.59 2.26
C ALA A 172 -73.00 66.81 1.73
N ASP A 173 -72.18 67.57 2.46
CA ASP A 173 -70.81 67.89 2.08
C ASP A 173 -69.79 66.80 2.49
N ASN A 174 -70.09 66.00 3.53
CA ASN A 174 -69.19 64.96 4.04
C ASN A 174 -69.83 63.58 3.99
N ARG A 175 -69.47 62.79 2.97
CA ARG A 175 -69.96 61.41 2.77
C ARG A 175 -69.70 60.46 3.94
N ASN A 176 -68.70 60.77 4.77
CA ASN A 176 -68.34 59.94 5.91
C ASN A 176 -69.06 60.36 7.19
N ILE A 177 -69.86 61.43 7.22
CA ILE A 177 -70.67 61.79 8.39
C ILE A 177 -72.09 61.28 8.16
N LEU A 178 -72.55 60.35 9.00
CA LEU A 178 -73.84 59.67 8.83
C LEU A 178 -74.99 60.34 9.60
N ARG A 179 -74.67 61.04 10.70
CA ARG A 179 -75.65 61.77 11.51
C ARG A 179 -74.99 62.89 12.29
N VAL A 180 -75.68 64.02 12.41
CA VAL A 180 -75.30 65.16 13.25
C VAL A 180 -76.50 65.50 14.13
N GLN A 181 -76.30 65.50 15.44
CA GLN A 181 -77.34 65.80 16.43
C GLN A 181 -76.85 66.91 17.34
N MET A 182 -77.76 67.77 17.79
CA MET A 182 -77.46 68.84 18.74
C MET A 182 -78.49 68.77 19.85
N PHE A 183 -78.00 68.81 21.08
CA PHE A 183 -78.81 68.79 22.28
C PHE A 183 -78.57 70.08 23.06
N ASP A 184 -79.61 70.62 23.67
CA ASP A 184 -79.50 71.77 24.57
C ASP A 184 -78.97 71.37 25.96
N ALA A 185 -78.89 72.35 26.87
CA ALA A 185 -78.41 72.16 28.23
C ALA A 185 -79.29 71.20 29.07
N ASP A 186 -80.57 71.07 28.74
CA ASP A 186 -81.50 70.14 29.40
C ASP A 186 -81.41 68.72 28.78
N GLY A 187 -80.53 68.55 27.78
CA GLY A 187 -80.33 67.31 27.07
C GLY A 187 -81.46 67.00 26.09
N GLN A 188 -82.23 68.00 25.66
CA GLN A 188 -83.28 67.81 24.66
C GLN A 188 -82.72 67.99 23.25
N LEU A 189 -83.13 67.13 22.32
CA LEU A 189 -82.73 67.20 20.93
C LEU A 189 -83.30 68.47 20.28
N VAL A 190 -82.43 69.40 19.93
CA VAL A 190 -82.80 70.71 19.36
C VAL A 190 -82.56 70.82 17.86
N ALA A 191 -81.65 70.00 17.33
CA ALA A 191 -81.46 69.85 15.89
C ALA A 191 -80.95 68.45 15.58
N ASP A 192 -81.42 67.89 14.46
CA ASP A 192 -80.92 66.64 13.92
C ASP A 192 -80.82 66.76 12.41
N SER A 193 -79.79 66.14 11.85
CA SER A 193 -79.66 65.97 10.43
C SER A 193 -80.72 65.03 9.82
N ASP A 194 -81.31 64.14 10.61
CA ASP A 194 -82.37 63.23 10.16
C ASP A 194 -83.73 63.95 10.15
N PRO A 195 -84.38 64.12 8.98
CA PRO A 195 -85.67 64.82 8.87
C PRO A 195 -86.82 64.08 9.57
N ALA A 196 -86.67 62.79 9.88
CA ALA A 196 -87.66 62.00 10.60
C ALA A 196 -87.49 62.08 12.14
N ALA A 197 -86.43 62.72 12.64
CA ALA A 197 -86.16 62.83 14.06
C ALA A 197 -87.20 63.73 14.77
N LYS A 198 -87.66 63.30 15.94
CA LYS A 198 -88.55 64.09 16.78
C LYS A 198 -87.72 64.98 17.70
N LEU A 199 -87.80 66.30 17.49
CA LEU A 199 -87.17 67.28 18.38
C LEU A 199 -87.81 67.20 19.78
N GLY A 200 -87.00 67.42 20.82
CA GLY A 200 -87.41 67.26 22.23
C GLY A 200 -87.30 65.84 22.76
N GLU A 201 -86.62 64.93 22.06
CA GLU A 201 -86.21 63.64 22.62
C GLU A 201 -84.97 63.81 23.51
N SER A 202 -84.94 63.10 24.65
CA SER A 202 -83.81 63.14 25.57
C SER A 202 -82.54 62.57 24.93
N SER A 203 -81.39 63.16 25.26
CA SER A 203 -80.06 62.82 24.74
C SER A 203 -79.60 61.38 25.02
N GLY A 204 -80.37 60.63 25.81
CA GLY A 204 -80.08 59.24 26.14
C GLY A 204 -78.87 59.10 27.07
N GLY A 205 -78.62 60.10 27.92
CA GLY A 205 -77.48 60.12 28.84
C GLY A 205 -76.17 60.61 28.21
N ARG A 206 -76.22 61.31 27.06
CA ARG A 206 -75.05 61.99 26.51
C ARG A 206 -74.77 63.26 27.32
N THR A 207 -73.53 63.38 27.76
CA THR A 207 -73.05 64.50 28.57
C THR A 207 -72.34 65.54 27.70
N ALA A 208 -72.39 66.80 28.11
CA ALA A 208 -71.67 67.90 27.45
C ALA A 208 -70.17 67.88 27.78
N GLU A 209 -69.52 66.77 27.44
CA GLU A 209 -68.08 66.57 27.57
C GLU A 209 -67.47 66.27 26.20
N ARG A 210 -66.28 66.84 25.96
CA ARG A 210 -65.53 66.53 24.74
C ARG A 210 -65.03 65.10 24.83
N ARG A 211 -65.63 64.20 24.05
CA ARG A 211 -65.20 62.80 23.98
C ARG A 211 -65.53 62.21 22.62
N TRP A 212 -64.94 61.07 22.34
CA TRP A 212 -65.32 60.26 21.20
C TRP A 212 -65.38 58.80 21.61
N ALA A 213 -66.21 58.03 20.94
CA ALA A 213 -66.37 56.61 21.21
C ALA A 213 -66.69 55.84 19.92
N SER A 214 -66.35 54.56 19.89
CA SER A 214 -66.90 53.65 18.90
C SER A 214 -68.37 53.40 19.23
N ALA A 215 -69.25 53.59 18.26
CA ALA A 215 -70.68 53.35 18.36
C ALA A 215 -71.19 52.60 17.12
N PHE A 216 -72.48 52.31 17.11
CA PHE A 216 -73.16 51.77 15.94
C PHE A 216 -74.29 52.71 15.52
N PHE A 217 -74.33 53.04 14.24
CA PHE A 217 -75.42 53.78 13.63
C PHE A 217 -76.04 52.92 12.52
N ASN A 218 -77.33 52.62 12.63
CA ASN A 218 -78.05 51.72 11.71
C ASN A 218 -77.33 50.38 11.44
N GLY A 219 -76.67 49.82 12.46
CA GLY A 219 -75.90 48.56 12.35
C GLY A 219 -74.50 48.70 11.76
N GLN A 220 -74.08 49.89 11.33
CA GLN A 220 -72.71 50.15 10.86
C GLN A 220 -71.82 50.69 12.00
N PRO A 221 -70.55 50.24 12.10
CA PRO A 221 -69.62 50.79 13.08
C PRO A 221 -69.25 52.23 12.71
N VAL A 222 -69.39 53.13 13.67
CA VAL A 222 -69.07 54.56 13.53
C VAL A 222 -68.19 55.04 14.66
N PHE A 223 -67.47 56.13 14.44
CA PHE A 223 -66.96 56.95 15.54
C PHE A 223 -67.95 58.07 15.85
N GLU A 224 -68.48 58.07 17.06
CA GLU A 224 -69.32 59.15 17.58
C GLU A 224 -68.43 60.19 18.27
N PHE A 225 -68.43 61.43 17.79
CA PHE A 225 -67.73 62.56 18.36
C PHE A 225 -68.72 63.46 19.10
N GLN A 226 -68.47 63.71 20.38
CA GLN A 226 -69.26 64.57 21.24
C GLN A 226 -68.46 65.83 21.57
N GLU A 227 -69.08 66.99 21.38
CA GLU A 227 -68.46 68.28 21.61
C GLU A 227 -69.41 69.19 22.41
N PRO A 228 -68.96 69.81 23.51
CA PRO A 228 -69.81 70.68 24.30
C PRO A 228 -70.19 71.94 23.54
N LEU A 229 -71.47 72.27 23.58
CA LEU A 229 -72.06 73.42 22.94
C LEU A 229 -72.33 74.50 23.99
N ASP A 230 -71.42 75.46 24.09
CA ASP A 230 -71.52 76.57 25.05
C ASP A 230 -72.15 77.81 24.41
N TYR A 231 -73.39 78.10 24.78
CA TYR A 231 -74.16 79.22 24.25
C TYR A 231 -74.59 80.21 25.34
N GLY A 232 -73.99 80.12 26.54
CA GLY A 232 -74.25 81.02 27.67
C GLY A 232 -75.55 80.76 28.44
N SER A 233 -76.10 79.55 28.38
CA SER A 233 -77.28 79.13 29.16
C SER A 233 -76.96 79.00 30.65
N GLN A 234 -77.93 79.34 31.52
CA GLN A 234 -77.79 79.12 32.97
C GLN A 234 -77.94 77.63 33.38
N GLY A 235 -78.53 76.80 32.52
CA GLY A 235 -78.75 75.36 32.76
C GLY A 235 -77.55 74.47 32.48
N GLY A 236 -76.45 75.02 31.96
CA GLY A 236 -75.26 74.27 31.55
C GLY A 236 -74.98 74.36 30.05
N LYS A 237 -74.16 73.45 29.53
CA LYS A 237 -73.78 73.38 28.11
C LYS A 237 -74.60 72.32 27.40
N GLY A 238 -74.96 72.58 26.15
CA GLY A 238 -75.50 71.56 25.25
C GLY A 238 -74.41 70.63 24.72
N VAL A 239 -74.74 69.73 23.80
CA VAL A 239 -73.76 68.86 23.15
C VAL A 239 -74.08 68.64 21.67
N VAL A 240 -73.05 68.73 20.83
CA VAL A 240 -73.10 68.33 19.42
C VAL A 240 -72.53 66.93 19.30
N VAL A 241 -73.20 66.08 18.56
CA VAL A 241 -72.87 64.67 18.37
C VAL A 241 -72.78 64.36 16.89
N ILE A 242 -71.62 63.89 16.43
CA ILE A 242 -71.37 63.55 15.02
C ILE A 242 -71.03 62.06 14.92
N SER A 243 -71.76 61.32 14.10
CA SER A 243 -71.46 59.91 13.78
C SER A 243 -70.68 59.80 12.47
N TYR A 244 -69.44 59.33 12.51
CA TYR A 244 -68.54 59.19 11.36
C TYR A 244 -68.37 57.72 10.92
N SER A 245 -68.61 57.41 9.65
CA SER A 245 -68.52 56.08 9.04
C SER A 245 -67.08 55.57 8.90
N LEU A 246 -66.91 54.27 9.18
CA LEU A 246 -65.68 53.52 8.95
C LEU A 246 -65.72 52.65 7.68
N GLU A 247 -66.76 52.79 6.86
CA GLU A 247 -66.96 51.92 5.69
C GLU A 247 -65.88 52.12 4.61
N ASP A 248 -65.53 53.37 4.29
CA ASP A 248 -64.50 53.68 3.30
C ASP A 248 -63.10 53.21 3.77
N LEU A 249 -62.85 53.28 5.08
CA LEU A 249 -61.65 52.73 5.73
C LEU A 249 -61.57 51.21 5.51
N GLN A 250 -62.66 50.49 5.77
CA GLN A 250 -62.71 49.04 5.62
C GLN A 250 -62.50 48.62 4.16
N LYS A 251 -63.07 49.37 3.22
CA LYS A 251 -62.91 49.10 1.79
C LYS A 251 -61.47 49.29 1.32
N GLN A 252 -60.82 50.39 1.69
CA GLN A 252 -59.41 50.64 1.34
C GLN A 252 -58.47 49.61 1.96
N LEU A 253 -58.72 49.18 3.20
CA LEU A 253 -57.95 48.12 3.85
C LEU A 253 -58.09 46.79 3.09
N HIS A 254 -59.30 46.45 2.65
CA HIS A 254 -59.56 45.23 1.89
C HIS A 254 -58.85 45.23 0.53
N GLU A 255 -58.93 46.34 -0.22
CA GLU A 255 -58.24 46.50 -1.51
C GLU A 255 -56.69 46.41 -1.35
N LEU A 256 -56.15 46.99 -0.27
CA LEU A 256 -54.73 46.91 0.05
C LEU A 256 -54.28 45.50 0.43
N GLU A 257 -55.09 44.75 1.17
CA GLU A 257 -54.81 43.36 1.51
C GLU A 257 -54.81 42.44 0.27
N GLU A 258 -55.77 42.62 -0.64
CA GLU A 258 -55.85 41.81 -1.86
C GLU A 258 -54.66 42.05 -2.81
N THR A 259 -54.34 43.31 -3.07
CA THR A 259 -53.22 43.69 -3.95
C THR A 259 -51.88 43.18 -3.40
N ASN A 260 -51.66 43.30 -2.09
CA ASN A 260 -50.44 42.80 -1.46
C ASN A 260 -50.37 41.27 -1.42
N ARG A 261 -51.48 40.55 -1.16
CA ARG A 261 -51.49 39.08 -1.23
C ARG A 261 -51.13 38.56 -2.62
N ALA A 262 -51.57 39.23 -3.68
CA ALA A 262 -51.17 38.89 -5.03
C ALA A 262 -49.66 39.08 -5.26
N ALA A 263 -49.07 40.18 -4.74
CA ALA A 263 -47.64 40.44 -4.80
C ALA A 263 -46.81 39.38 -4.04
N VAL A 264 -47.27 38.95 -2.86
CA VAL A 264 -46.62 37.86 -2.08
C VAL A 264 -46.60 36.56 -2.90
N ARG A 265 -47.75 36.13 -3.45
CA ARG A 265 -47.82 34.91 -4.27
C ARG A 265 -46.89 34.97 -5.48
N ALA A 266 -46.85 36.09 -6.19
CA ALA A 266 -45.97 36.28 -7.34
C ALA A 266 -44.48 36.21 -6.95
N ASN A 267 -44.10 36.80 -5.82
CA ASN A 267 -42.73 36.74 -5.34
C ASN A 267 -42.33 35.33 -4.86
N THR A 268 -43.23 34.63 -4.15
CA THR A 268 -43.01 33.22 -3.75
C THR A 268 -42.81 32.32 -4.97
N LEU A 269 -43.61 32.47 -6.03
CA LEU A 269 -43.44 31.69 -7.27
C LEU A 269 -42.10 31.94 -7.95
N ARG A 270 -41.60 33.19 -7.97
CA ARG A 270 -40.26 33.51 -8.51
C ARG A 270 -39.15 32.84 -7.71
N ILE A 271 -39.23 32.86 -6.38
CA ILE A 271 -38.26 32.21 -5.50
C ILE A 271 -38.25 30.69 -5.72
N VAL A 272 -39.43 30.07 -5.81
CA VAL A 272 -39.56 28.64 -6.12
C VAL A 272 -38.97 28.32 -7.50
N GLY A 273 -39.26 29.13 -8.52
CA GLY A 273 -38.71 28.97 -9.87
C GLY A 273 -37.18 29.04 -9.92
N LEU A 274 -36.59 30.04 -9.25
CA LEU A 274 -35.13 30.15 -9.09
C LEU A 274 -34.55 28.92 -8.36
N GLY A 275 -35.25 28.47 -7.31
CA GLY A 275 -34.91 27.27 -6.55
C GLY A 275 -34.82 26.02 -7.41
N VAL A 276 -35.82 25.77 -8.26
CA VAL A 276 -35.81 24.66 -9.22
C VAL A 276 -34.64 24.80 -10.19
N GLY A 277 -34.35 26.01 -10.68
CA GLY A 277 -33.19 26.29 -11.54
C GLY A 277 -31.86 25.90 -10.89
N PHE A 278 -31.66 26.26 -9.61
CA PHE A 278 -30.46 25.87 -8.85
C PHE A 278 -30.33 24.35 -8.68
N VAL A 279 -31.44 23.64 -8.44
CA VAL A 279 -31.42 22.17 -8.33
C VAL A 279 -30.99 21.52 -9.65
N VAL A 280 -31.53 21.99 -10.78
CA VAL A 280 -31.14 21.50 -12.11
C VAL A 280 -29.66 21.77 -12.39
N LEU A 281 -29.19 23.00 -12.13
CA LEU A 281 -27.79 23.38 -12.31
C LEU A 281 -26.85 22.53 -11.45
N ALA A 282 -27.20 22.31 -10.18
CA ALA A 282 -26.44 21.45 -9.28
C ALA A 282 -26.39 20.00 -9.77
N GLY A 283 -27.49 19.47 -10.30
CA GLY A 283 -27.53 18.14 -10.91
C GLY A 283 -26.59 18.01 -12.12
N VAL A 284 -26.57 19.02 -13.00
CA VAL A 284 -25.65 19.06 -14.16
C VAL A 284 -24.19 19.12 -13.71
N LEU A 285 -23.86 19.98 -12.75
CA LEU A 285 -22.50 20.09 -12.19
C LEU A 285 -22.06 18.79 -11.52
N ALA A 286 -22.92 18.15 -10.73
CA ALA A 286 -22.64 16.88 -10.08
C ALA A 286 -22.43 15.76 -11.11
N ALA A 287 -23.24 15.69 -12.17
CA ALA A 287 -23.05 14.73 -13.25
C ALA A 287 -21.73 14.95 -14.01
N PHE A 288 -21.35 16.21 -14.24
CA PHE A 288 -20.08 16.56 -14.87
C PHE A 288 -18.87 16.17 -14.00
N GLN A 289 -18.90 16.52 -12.71
CA GLN A 289 -17.84 16.18 -11.75
C GLN A 289 -17.73 14.66 -11.56
N SER A 290 -18.86 13.96 -11.46
CA SER A 290 -18.94 12.50 -11.42
C SER A 290 -18.19 11.85 -12.58
N ARG A 291 -18.41 12.32 -13.83
CA ARG A 291 -17.74 11.77 -15.02
C ARG A 291 -16.23 11.99 -15.00
N ARG A 292 -15.74 13.08 -14.40
CA ARG A 292 -14.30 13.38 -14.27
C ARG A 292 -13.58 12.54 -13.22
N ILE A 293 -14.29 12.00 -12.23
CA ILE A 293 -13.69 11.19 -11.16
C ILE A 293 -13.92 9.69 -11.40
N THR A 294 -15.15 9.30 -11.74
CA THR A 294 -15.56 7.89 -11.78
C THR A 294 -14.98 7.15 -12.98
N LYS A 295 -14.88 7.79 -14.15
CA LYS A 295 -14.34 7.14 -15.36
C LYS A 295 -12.86 6.77 -15.19
N PRO A 296 -11.96 7.69 -14.78
CA PRO A 296 -10.55 7.34 -14.53
C PRO A 296 -10.37 6.25 -13.47
N LEU A 297 -11.14 6.30 -12.37
CA LEU A 297 -11.09 5.27 -11.33
C LEU A 297 -11.53 3.89 -11.85
N GLY A 298 -12.55 3.83 -12.71
CA GLY A 298 -12.98 2.58 -13.34
C GLY A 298 -11.90 1.96 -14.22
N VAL A 299 -11.20 2.78 -15.02
CA VAL A 299 -10.07 2.32 -15.84
C VAL A 299 -8.94 1.80 -14.96
N LEU A 300 -8.56 2.55 -13.92
CA LEU A 300 -7.52 2.14 -12.99
C LEU A 300 -7.87 0.82 -12.30
N THR A 301 -9.10 0.69 -11.81
CA THR A 301 -9.59 -0.55 -11.18
C THR A 301 -9.47 -1.73 -12.13
N HIS A 302 -9.84 -1.56 -13.41
CA HIS A 302 -9.68 -2.62 -14.41
C HIS A 302 -8.22 -3.02 -14.63
N ARG A 303 -7.29 -2.04 -14.66
CA ARG A 303 -5.85 -2.32 -14.79
C ARG A 303 -5.27 -3.02 -13.56
N VAL A 304 -5.72 -2.66 -12.36
CA VAL A 304 -5.35 -3.37 -11.13
C VAL A 304 -5.82 -4.82 -11.18
N MET A 305 -7.05 -5.07 -11.65
CA MET A 305 -7.56 -6.44 -11.80
C MET A 305 -6.79 -7.24 -12.86
N GLN A 306 -6.38 -6.62 -13.97
CA GLN A 306 -5.50 -7.26 -14.95
C GLN A 306 -4.15 -7.66 -14.35
N LEU A 307 -3.51 -6.75 -13.59
CA LEU A 307 -2.27 -7.04 -12.88
C LEU A 307 -2.45 -8.20 -11.88
N ALA A 308 -3.54 -8.19 -11.11
CA ALA A 308 -3.87 -9.27 -10.16
C ALA A 308 -4.16 -10.60 -10.85
N ALA A 309 -4.69 -10.58 -12.08
CA ALA A 309 -4.92 -11.77 -12.90
C ALA A 309 -3.64 -12.29 -13.58
N GLY A 310 -2.49 -11.64 -13.37
CA GLY A 310 -1.18 -12.06 -13.88
C GLY A 310 -0.66 -11.29 -15.10
N ASP A 311 -1.40 -10.30 -15.61
CA ASP A 311 -0.90 -9.41 -16.66
C ASP A 311 0.05 -8.35 -16.06
N LEU A 312 1.33 -8.72 -15.94
CA LEU A 312 2.39 -7.83 -15.44
C LEU A 312 2.68 -6.63 -16.37
N GLY A 313 2.11 -6.61 -17.59
CA GLY A 313 2.19 -5.49 -18.52
C GLY A 313 1.11 -4.43 -18.29
N ALA A 314 0.10 -4.71 -17.45
CA ALA A 314 -0.98 -3.78 -17.19
C ALA A 314 -0.47 -2.46 -16.58
N ARG A 315 -0.75 -1.35 -17.24
CA ARG A 315 -0.40 0.00 -16.77
C ARG A 315 -1.64 0.89 -16.76
N ALA A 316 -1.73 1.73 -15.73
CA ALA A 316 -2.65 2.85 -15.71
C ALA A 316 -2.20 3.84 -16.79
N GLY A 317 -3.06 4.05 -17.80
CA GLY A 317 -2.85 5.09 -18.79
C GLY A 317 -3.03 6.49 -18.21
N THR A 318 -2.76 7.52 -19.00
CA THR A 318 -3.12 8.89 -18.65
C THR A 318 -4.62 9.08 -18.83
N ALA A 319 -5.28 9.66 -17.83
CA ALA A 319 -6.70 10.00 -17.88
C ALA A 319 -6.86 11.52 -17.95
N PRO A 320 -7.00 12.11 -19.16
CA PRO A 320 -7.14 13.55 -19.32
C PRO A 320 -8.33 14.09 -18.52
N GLY A 321 -8.10 15.12 -17.70
CA GLY A 321 -9.13 15.75 -16.88
C GLY A 321 -9.44 15.03 -15.56
N ALA A 322 -8.71 13.96 -15.22
CA ALA A 322 -8.72 13.38 -13.88
C ALA A 322 -8.08 14.36 -12.87
N GLY A 323 -8.58 14.34 -11.64
CA GLY A 323 -7.95 15.09 -10.53
C GLY A 323 -6.51 14.63 -10.28
N ARG A 324 -5.75 15.49 -9.60
CA ARG A 324 -4.34 15.23 -9.24
C ARG A 324 -4.21 13.91 -8.48
N GLU A 325 -5.09 13.67 -7.52
CA GLU A 325 -5.09 12.49 -6.65
C GLU A 325 -5.25 11.19 -7.45
N VAL A 326 -6.16 11.16 -8.43
CA VAL A 326 -6.38 9.97 -9.28
C VAL A 326 -5.19 9.75 -10.22
N THR A 327 -4.60 10.84 -10.71
CA THR A 327 -3.39 10.78 -11.54
C THR A 327 -2.20 10.24 -10.75
N THR A 328 -2.01 10.72 -9.51
CA THR A 328 -0.99 10.22 -8.59
C THR A 328 -1.18 8.73 -8.32
N LEU A 329 -2.41 8.27 -8.10
CA LEU A 329 -2.69 6.85 -7.88
C LEU A 329 -2.32 6.00 -9.11
N GLY A 330 -2.56 6.51 -10.33
CA GLY A 330 -2.11 5.85 -11.56
C GLY A 330 -0.59 5.75 -11.68
N VAL A 331 0.15 6.82 -11.33
CA VAL A 331 1.63 6.82 -11.32
C VAL A 331 2.18 5.84 -10.29
N VAL A 332 1.66 5.87 -9.06
CA VAL A 332 2.09 4.95 -7.99
C VAL A 332 1.76 3.51 -8.35
N PHE A 333 0.58 3.26 -8.95
CA PHE A 333 0.23 1.93 -9.47
C PHE A 333 1.24 1.45 -10.52
N ASN A 334 1.61 2.28 -11.49
CA ASN A 334 2.59 1.90 -12.51
C ASN A 334 3.96 1.56 -11.90
N HIS A 335 4.40 2.34 -10.91
CA HIS A 335 5.63 2.07 -10.18
C HIS A 335 5.57 0.75 -9.39
N MET A 336 4.44 0.47 -8.72
CA MET A 336 4.24 -0.81 -8.03
C MET A 336 4.19 -1.99 -9.01
N ALA A 337 3.49 -1.85 -10.14
CA ALA A 337 3.41 -2.89 -11.17
C ALA A 337 4.78 -3.24 -11.74
N GLU A 338 5.63 -2.22 -11.99
CA GLU A 338 7.01 -2.43 -12.41
C GLU A 338 7.84 -3.14 -11.33
N ARG A 339 7.71 -2.70 -10.07
CA ARG A 339 8.46 -3.31 -8.96
C ARG A 339 8.05 -4.75 -8.72
N ILE A 340 6.76 -5.08 -8.83
CA ILE A 340 6.24 -6.44 -8.74
C ILE A 340 6.80 -7.30 -9.88
N LYS A 341 6.82 -6.77 -11.11
CA LYS A 341 7.38 -7.47 -12.27
C LYS A 341 8.85 -7.84 -12.03
N VAL A 342 9.68 -6.88 -11.64
CA VAL A 342 11.12 -7.10 -11.37
C VAL A 342 11.31 -8.12 -10.24
N LEU A 343 10.58 -7.99 -9.13
CA LEU A 343 10.68 -8.94 -8.01
C LEU A 343 10.28 -10.37 -8.41
N LEU A 344 9.25 -10.52 -9.25
CA LEU A 344 8.84 -11.84 -9.74
C LEU A 344 9.87 -12.43 -10.70
N GLU A 345 10.50 -11.62 -11.55
CA GLU A 345 11.61 -12.05 -12.41
C GLU A 345 12.82 -12.50 -11.56
N ASP A 346 13.20 -11.73 -10.53
CA ASP A 346 14.27 -12.09 -9.59
C ASP A 346 13.97 -13.39 -8.83
N VAL A 347 12.75 -13.56 -8.32
CA VAL A 347 12.32 -14.78 -7.63
C VAL A 347 12.36 -15.99 -8.57
N ARG A 348 11.90 -15.82 -9.82
CA ARG A 348 11.96 -16.91 -10.83
C ARG A 348 13.39 -17.28 -11.17
N ALA A 349 14.26 -16.28 -11.40
CA ALA A 349 15.67 -16.51 -11.70
C ALA A 349 16.38 -17.23 -10.55
N LYS A 350 16.14 -16.79 -9.31
CA LYS A 350 16.68 -17.45 -8.11
C LYS A 350 16.17 -18.88 -7.96
N ALA A 351 14.87 -19.12 -8.13
CA ALA A 351 14.29 -20.46 -8.04
C ALA A 351 14.84 -21.39 -9.15
N GLN A 352 15.14 -20.86 -10.33
CA GLN A 352 15.79 -21.63 -11.39
C GLN A 352 17.23 -21.99 -11.03
N LEU A 353 18.03 -21.04 -10.54
CA LEU A 353 19.40 -21.30 -10.07
C LEU A 353 19.44 -22.33 -8.94
N GLU A 354 18.53 -22.23 -7.96
CA GLU A 354 18.42 -23.21 -6.86
C GLU A 354 18.12 -24.62 -7.39
N ARG A 355 17.27 -24.75 -8.41
CA ARG A 355 17.00 -26.05 -9.07
C ARG A 355 18.23 -26.57 -9.81
N GLU A 356 18.93 -25.73 -10.54
CA GLU A 356 20.15 -26.11 -11.28
C GLU A 356 21.25 -26.58 -10.32
N VAL A 357 21.46 -25.86 -9.21
CA VAL A 357 22.41 -26.25 -8.15
C VAL A 357 21.97 -27.56 -7.48
N SER A 358 20.69 -27.74 -7.18
CA SER A 358 20.17 -28.99 -6.61
C SER A 358 20.35 -30.19 -7.55
N LEU A 359 20.20 -29.98 -8.86
CA LEU A 359 20.45 -31.01 -9.87
C LEU A 359 21.94 -31.37 -9.89
N ALA A 360 22.82 -30.38 -9.92
CA ALA A 360 24.26 -30.60 -9.90
C ALA A 360 24.72 -31.37 -8.65
N ARG A 361 24.17 -31.02 -7.48
CA ARG A 361 24.39 -31.76 -6.23
C ARG A 361 24.00 -33.23 -6.37
N THR A 362 22.82 -33.50 -6.92
CA THR A 362 22.32 -34.87 -7.12
C THR A 362 23.26 -35.66 -8.04
N VAL A 363 23.73 -35.03 -9.12
CA VAL A 363 24.71 -35.65 -10.03
C VAL A 363 26.03 -35.95 -9.31
N GLN A 364 26.57 -35.01 -8.53
CA GLN A 364 27.78 -35.23 -7.75
C GLN A 364 27.62 -36.40 -6.76
N GLU A 365 26.52 -36.42 -5.99
CA GLU A 365 26.23 -37.49 -5.02
C GLU A 365 26.13 -38.87 -5.69
N THR A 366 25.59 -38.95 -6.92
CA THR A 366 25.52 -40.23 -7.66
C THR A 366 26.87 -40.72 -8.20
N LEU A 367 27.85 -39.82 -8.37
CA LEU A 367 29.17 -40.15 -8.90
C LEU A 367 30.18 -40.48 -7.80
N LEU A 368 29.88 -40.12 -6.55
CA LEU A 368 30.64 -40.52 -5.38
C LEU A 368 30.18 -41.90 -4.90
N PRO A 369 31.07 -42.71 -4.29
CA PRO A 369 30.64 -43.97 -3.71
C PRO A 369 29.65 -43.74 -2.55
N GLY A 370 28.67 -44.63 -2.44
CA GLY A 370 27.60 -44.53 -1.43
C GLY A 370 28.08 -44.66 0.02
N ARG A 371 27.22 -44.28 0.97
CA ARG A 371 27.52 -44.27 2.41
C ARG A 371 27.64 -45.66 3.04
N GLU A 372 27.15 -46.71 2.39
CA GLU A 372 27.18 -48.06 2.94
C GLU A 372 28.62 -48.61 3.03
N ALA A 373 28.91 -49.38 4.09
CA ALA A 373 30.16 -50.10 4.19
C ALA A 373 30.23 -51.22 3.15
N VAL A 374 31.39 -51.39 2.54
CA VAL A 374 31.65 -52.47 1.58
C VAL A 374 32.78 -53.34 2.09
N THR A 375 32.60 -54.65 1.96
CA THR A 375 33.61 -55.64 2.35
C THR A 375 34.23 -56.25 1.09
N VAL A 376 35.56 -56.19 1.00
CA VAL A 376 36.37 -56.79 -0.06
C VAL A 376 37.37 -57.73 0.59
N GLY A 377 37.02 -59.03 0.64
CA GLY A 377 37.80 -60.02 1.38
C GLY A 377 37.97 -59.60 2.86
N PRO A 378 39.19 -59.65 3.42
CA PRO A 378 39.53 -59.16 4.77
C PRO A 378 39.35 -57.66 5.04
N LEU A 379 39.08 -56.84 4.03
CA LEU A 379 39.03 -55.38 4.17
C LEU A 379 37.59 -54.89 4.21
N ARG A 380 37.21 -54.16 5.27
CA ARG A 380 35.92 -53.47 5.36
C ARG A 380 36.13 -51.95 5.22
N LEU A 381 35.49 -51.34 4.23
CA LEU A 381 35.69 -49.94 3.84
C LEU A 381 34.39 -49.15 3.97
N ALA A 382 34.45 -47.95 4.53
CA ALA A 382 33.33 -47.01 4.55
C ALA A 382 33.85 -45.57 4.36
N GLY A 383 33.22 -44.81 3.46
CA GLY A 383 33.58 -43.42 3.21
C GLY A 383 32.35 -42.51 3.21
N LEU A 384 32.57 -41.21 3.39
CA LEU A 384 31.55 -40.18 3.20
C LEU A 384 32.21 -38.83 2.94
N VAL A 385 31.62 -38.07 2.00
CA VAL A 385 31.89 -36.64 1.79
C VAL A 385 30.71 -35.88 2.38
N VAL A 386 31.00 -34.89 3.21
CA VAL A 386 30.03 -33.97 3.80
C VAL A 386 30.36 -32.56 3.29
N PRO A 387 29.62 -32.06 2.29
CA PRO A 387 29.91 -30.74 1.72
C PRO A 387 29.53 -29.62 2.71
N ALA A 388 30.29 -28.52 2.69
CA ALA A 388 29.99 -27.30 3.45
C ALA A 388 28.87 -26.47 2.81
N ASP A 389 28.81 -26.50 1.48
CA ASP A 389 27.82 -25.81 0.65
C ASP A 389 26.90 -26.81 -0.09
N ALA A 390 26.17 -26.34 -1.09
CA ALA A 390 25.29 -27.20 -1.90
C ALA A 390 26.06 -28.27 -2.70
N CYS A 391 27.31 -28.01 -3.07
CA CYS A 391 28.24 -28.93 -3.73
C CYS A 391 29.65 -28.71 -3.15
N GLY A 392 30.47 -29.76 -3.12
CA GLY A 392 31.79 -29.73 -2.50
C GLY A 392 32.94 -29.98 -3.48
N GLY A 393 34.13 -29.43 -3.21
CA GLY A 393 35.39 -29.75 -3.89
C GLY A 393 36.02 -31.07 -3.43
N ASP A 394 35.53 -31.63 -2.31
CA ASP A 394 35.95 -32.93 -1.82
C ASP A 394 35.52 -34.09 -2.72
N TRP A 395 36.40 -35.08 -2.83
CA TRP A 395 36.25 -36.26 -3.66
C TRP A 395 36.73 -37.51 -2.92
N TRP A 396 36.00 -38.60 -3.08
CA TRP A 396 36.53 -39.91 -2.78
C TRP A 396 36.08 -40.95 -3.79
N PHE A 397 36.87 -42.00 -3.92
CA PHE A 397 36.63 -43.05 -4.89
C PHE A 397 37.12 -44.39 -4.37
N ARG A 398 36.44 -45.46 -4.81
CA ARG A 398 36.89 -46.83 -4.62
C ARG A 398 36.59 -47.67 -5.86
N ALA A 399 37.50 -48.58 -6.21
CA ALA A 399 37.25 -49.60 -7.22
C ALA A 399 38.05 -50.86 -6.92
N ALA A 400 37.49 -52.03 -7.27
CA ALA A 400 38.28 -53.24 -7.35
C ALA A 400 39.20 -53.14 -8.56
N LEU A 401 40.49 -53.40 -8.35
CA LEU A 401 41.46 -53.53 -9.44
C LEU A 401 41.44 -54.94 -10.03
N ASP A 402 41.32 -55.93 -9.16
CA ASP A 402 41.15 -57.35 -9.46
C ASP A 402 40.55 -58.05 -8.22
N ASP A 403 40.51 -59.39 -8.22
CA ASP A 403 39.96 -60.20 -7.11
C ASP A 403 40.73 -60.06 -5.78
N ARG A 404 41.90 -59.43 -5.79
CA ARG A 404 42.79 -59.29 -4.62
C ARG A 404 43.07 -57.84 -4.23
N ARG A 405 43.02 -56.90 -5.17
CA ARG A 405 43.45 -55.53 -4.95
C ARG A 405 42.30 -54.55 -5.05
N VAL A 406 42.23 -53.65 -4.08
CA VAL A 406 41.30 -52.51 -4.08
C VAL A 406 42.07 -51.21 -4.19
N VAL A 407 41.51 -50.27 -4.93
CA VAL A 407 42.05 -48.93 -5.07
C VAL A 407 41.16 -47.96 -4.31
N ILE A 408 41.79 -47.09 -3.53
CA ILE A 408 41.14 -46.05 -2.74
C ILE A 408 41.75 -44.71 -3.13
N GLY A 409 40.90 -43.71 -3.37
CA GLY A 409 41.31 -42.33 -3.60
C GLY A 409 40.52 -41.36 -2.76
N ILE A 410 41.20 -40.31 -2.34
CA ILE A 410 40.64 -39.15 -1.66
C ILE A 410 41.29 -37.90 -2.24
N GLY A 411 40.55 -36.81 -2.31
CA GLY A 411 41.11 -35.52 -2.62
C GLY A 411 40.19 -34.37 -2.29
N ASP A 412 40.77 -33.18 -2.32
CA ASP A 412 40.11 -31.91 -2.05
C ASP A 412 40.60 -30.89 -3.07
N VAL A 413 39.66 -30.29 -3.81
CA VAL A 413 39.93 -29.26 -4.80
C VAL A 413 39.92 -27.89 -4.12
N THR A 414 41.01 -27.13 -4.26
CA THR A 414 41.14 -25.78 -3.72
C THR A 414 39.96 -24.88 -4.09
N GLY A 415 39.27 -24.36 -3.07
CA GLY A 415 38.07 -23.52 -3.20
C GLY A 415 36.80 -24.30 -2.83
N HIS A 416 35.63 -23.67 -2.98
CA HIS A 416 34.35 -24.30 -2.64
C HIS A 416 33.28 -23.98 -3.70
N GLY A 417 32.20 -24.76 -3.70
CA GLY A 417 31.03 -24.56 -4.54
C GLY A 417 31.00 -25.39 -5.83
N LEU A 418 30.20 -24.93 -6.79
CA LEU A 418 29.82 -25.71 -7.97
C LEU A 418 30.99 -25.96 -8.96
N SER A 419 31.91 -25.01 -9.11
CA SER A 419 33.04 -25.19 -10.03
C SER A 419 34.03 -26.24 -9.51
N THR A 420 34.37 -26.19 -8.22
CA THR A 420 35.27 -27.16 -7.60
C THR A 420 34.65 -28.56 -7.56
N SER A 421 33.33 -28.67 -7.38
CA SER A 421 32.63 -29.96 -7.44
C SER A 421 32.68 -30.62 -8.81
N LEU A 422 32.64 -29.84 -9.90
CA LEU A 422 32.79 -30.38 -11.26
C LEU A 422 34.22 -30.89 -11.51
N VAL A 423 35.23 -30.16 -11.04
CA VAL A 423 36.64 -30.59 -11.10
C VAL A 423 36.84 -31.87 -10.28
N ALA A 424 36.32 -31.91 -9.04
CA ALA A 424 36.34 -33.07 -8.16
C ALA A 424 35.68 -34.29 -8.83
N THR A 425 34.51 -34.09 -9.44
CA THR A 425 33.79 -35.15 -10.15
C THR A 425 34.55 -35.66 -11.39
N SER A 426 35.28 -34.79 -12.09
CA SER A 426 36.12 -35.20 -13.22
C SER A 426 37.23 -36.18 -12.82
N ALA A 427 37.67 -36.14 -11.55
CA ALA A 427 38.63 -37.10 -11.00
C ALA A 427 38.08 -38.53 -11.09
N THR A 428 36.80 -38.76 -10.83
CA THR A 428 36.15 -40.09 -10.97
C THR A 428 36.34 -40.64 -12.38
N SER A 429 36.06 -39.83 -13.41
CA SER A 429 36.18 -40.25 -14.81
C SER A 429 37.63 -40.46 -15.25
N GLY A 430 38.53 -39.55 -14.86
CA GLY A 430 39.96 -39.69 -15.13
C GLY A 430 40.54 -40.94 -14.49
N PHE A 431 40.12 -41.22 -13.25
CA PHE A 431 40.54 -42.39 -12.50
C PHE A 431 40.03 -43.69 -13.10
N ALA A 432 38.73 -43.79 -13.39
CA ALA A 432 38.13 -44.95 -14.04
C ALA A 432 38.78 -45.23 -15.41
N SER A 433 39.11 -44.19 -16.17
CA SER A 433 39.82 -44.32 -17.45
C SER A 433 41.24 -44.83 -17.26
N ALA A 434 41.97 -44.32 -16.26
CA ALA A 434 43.34 -44.76 -15.98
C ALA A 434 43.41 -46.24 -15.56
N MET A 435 42.37 -46.75 -14.91
CA MET A 435 42.25 -48.16 -14.54
C MET A 435 41.86 -49.06 -15.71
N THR A 436 40.88 -48.65 -16.54
CA THR A 436 40.33 -49.52 -17.60
C THR A 436 41.22 -49.63 -18.84
N LEU A 437 42.08 -48.65 -19.09
CA LEU A 437 42.99 -48.64 -20.25
C LEU A 437 44.29 -49.44 -20.03
N ARG A 438 44.42 -50.15 -18.90
CA ARG A 438 45.65 -50.84 -18.50
C ARG A 438 45.35 -52.23 -17.96
N GLU A 439 46.32 -53.11 -18.12
CA GLU A 439 46.29 -54.40 -17.43
C GLU A 439 46.38 -54.19 -15.91
N PRO A 440 45.63 -54.95 -15.09
CA PRO A 440 45.65 -54.78 -13.64
C PRO A 440 47.06 -54.81 -13.02
N SER A 441 47.97 -55.61 -13.59
CA SER A 441 49.37 -55.72 -13.13
C SER A 441 50.19 -54.45 -13.32
N GLN A 442 49.77 -53.56 -14.22
CA GLN A 442 50.42 -52.27 -14.51
C GLN A 442 49.86 -51.11 -13.68
N VAL A 443 48.80 -51.36 -12.92
CA VAL A 443 48.16 -50.33 -12.10
C VAL A 443 48.82 -50.27 -10.73
N HIS A 444 49.44 -49.13 -10.44
CA HIS A 444 50.11 -48.80 -9.18
C HIS A 444 49.87 -47.33 -8.82
N ALA A 445 50.06 -46.95 -7.56
CA ALA A 445 49.65 -45.66 -7.02
C ALA A 445 50.33 -44.46 -7.70
N GLN A 446 51.62 -44.57 -8.03
CA GLN A 446 52.35 -43.53 -8.76
C GLN A 446 51.76 -43.29 -10.16
N MET A 447 51.36 -44.34 -10.88
CA MET A 447 50.75 -44.21 -12.19
C MET A 447 49.38 -43.53 -12.08
N LEU A 448 48.55 -43.97 -11.13
CA LEU A 448 47.21 -43.44 -10.93
C LEU A 448 47.22 -41.95 -10.55
N ILE A 449 48.07 -41.54 -9.61
CA ILE A 449 48.15 -40.14 -9.20
C ILE A 449 48.70 -39.25 -10.33
N THR A 450 49.60 -39.78 -11.16
CA THR A 450 50.13 -39.07 -12.33
C THR A 450 49.03 -38.90 -13.38
N ALA A 451 48.25 -39.94 -13.66
CA ALA A 451 47.11 -39.86 -14.58
C ALA A 451 46.07 -38.83 -14.09
N LEU A 452 45.77 -38.85 -12.79
CA LEU A 452 44.85 -37.88 -12.18
C LEU A 452 45.39 -36.45 -12.27
N ASN A 453 46.68 -36.23 -12.05
CA ASN A 453 47.32 -34.92 -12.24
C ASN A 453 47.12 -34.39 -13.67
N VAL A 454 47.28 -35.24 -14.69
CA VAL A 454 47.06 -34.85 -16.09
C VAL A 454 45.58 -34.50 -16.33
N THR A 455 44.65 -35.31 -15.81
CA THR A 455 43.20 -35.00 -15.92
C THR A 455 42.88 -33.64 -15.31
N LEU A 456 43.32 -33.42 -14.07
CA LEU A 456 43.03 -32.19 -13.33
C LEU A 456 43.72 -30.97 -13.92
N ALA A 457 44.93 -31.10 -14.46
CA ALA A 457 45.61 -29.98 -15.13
C ALA A 457 44.85 -29.52 -16.39
N ASN A 458 44.24 -30.46 -17.11
CA ASN A 458 43.46 -30.15 -18.30
C ASN A 458 42.07 -29.59 -17.98
N VAL A 459 41.39 -30.15 -16.97
CA VAL A 459 40.04 -29.72 -16.56
C VAL A 459 40.09 -28.41 -15.77
N GLY A 460 41.00 -28.32 -14.80
CA GLY A 460 41.16 -27.17 -13.91
C GLY A 460 41.93 -26.00 -14.52
N ARG A 461 42.56 -26.18 -15.70
CA ARG A 461 43.30 -25.14 -16.45
C ARG A 461 44.32 -24.35 -15.61
N GLY A 462 44.83 -24.96 -14.54
CA GLY A 462 45.73 -24.32 -13.56
C GLY A 462 45.05 -23.40 -12.54
N GLU A 463 43.75 -23.11 -12.67
CA GLU A 463 42.97 -22.30 -11.71
C GLU A 463 42.48 -23.12 -10.52
N HIS A 464 42.23 -24.42 -10.72
CA HIS A 464 41.82 -25.35 -9.68
C HIS A 464 42.88 -26.43 -9.51
N GLN A 465 43.35 -26.59 -8.28
CA GLN A 465 44.33 -27.60 -7.88
C GLN A 465 43.70 -28.55 -6.88
N MET A 466 44.23 -29.76 -6.74
CA MET A 466 43.70 -30.76 -5.82
C MET A 466 44.79 -31.30 -4.91
N SER A 467 44.55 -31.33 -3.60
CA SER A 467 45.28 -32.21 -2.69
C SER A 467 44.70 -33.62 -2.83
N SER A 468 45.51 -34.66 -3.01
CA SER A 468 44.98 -36.02 -3.15
C SER A 468 45.90 -37.08 -2.57
N ALA A 469 45.31 -38.17 -2.06
CA ALA A 469 46.02 -39.38 -1.70
C ALA A 469 45.37 -40.60 -2.36
N LEU A 470 46.22 -41.55 -2.77
CA LEU A 470 45.83 -42.76 -3.48
C LEU A 470 46.55 -43.97 -2.89
N ALA A 471 45.82 -45.07 -2.75
CA ALA A 471 46.35 -46.34 -2.26
C ALA A 471 45.81 -47.52 -3.07
N VAL A 472 46.69 -48.44 -3.45
CA VAL A 472 46.37 -49.76 -3.98
C VAL A 472 46.70 -50.77 -2.88
N ILE A 473 45.67 -51.48 -2.40
CA ILE A 473 45.77 -52.38 -1.25
C ILE A 473 45.50 -53.80 -1.71
N ASP A 474 46.46 -54.70 -1.51
CA ASP A 474 46.22 -56.14 -1.62
C ASP A 474 45.53 -56.62 -0.33
N VAL A 475 44.27 -57.01 -0.45
CA VAL A 475 43.37 -57.30 0.67
C VAL A 475 43.69 -58.61 1.38
N TYR A 476 44.59 -59.44 0.87
CA TYR A 476 44.97 -60.70 1.51
C TYR A 476 46.33 -60.61 2.19
N SER A 477 47.32 -60.03 1.50
CA SER A 477 48.66 -59.83 2.05
C SER A 477 48.73 -58.62 2.98
N GLY A 478 47.82 -57.65 2.85
CA GLY A 478 47.89 -56.37 3.56
C GLY A 478 48.92 -55.39 2.98
N SER A 479 49.53 -55.68 1.84
CA SER A 479 50.48 -54.78 1.19
C SER A 479 49.78 -53.55 0.63
N ILE A 480 50.34 -52.37 0.86
CA ILE A 480 49.85 -51.08 0.38
C ILE A 480 50.92 -50.43 -0.49
N ASP A 481 50.58 -50.14 -1.75
CA ASP A 481 51.29 -49.16 -2.58
C ASP A 481 50.52 -47.84 -2.55
N TYR A 482 51.13 -46.75 -2.12
CA TYR A 482 50.43 -45.47 -1.96
C TYR A 482 51.24 -44.27 -2.42
N ALA A 483 50.56 -43.22 -2.86
CA ALA A 483 51.13 -41.95 -3.29
C ALA A 483 50.21 -40.80 -2.88
N ALA A 484 50.74 -39.60 -2.68
CA ALA A 484 49.93 -38.42 -2.39
C ALA A 484 50.55 -37.14 -2.98
N GLY A 485 49.70 -36.16 -3.24
CA GLY A 485 50.05 -34.79 -3.61
C GLY A 485 49.47 -33.81 -2.61
N ALA A 486 50.34 -33.22 -1.79
CA ALA A 486 50.02 -32.22 -0.75
C ALA A 486 48.80 -32.52 0.17
N HIS A 487 48.42 -33.79 0.32
CA HIS A 487 47.25 -34.21 1.11
C HIS A 487 47.65 -34.62 2.54
N PRO A 488 46.76 -34.49 3.54
CA PRO A 488 47.01 -35.00 4.89
C PRO A 488 47.40 -36.49 4.91
N ALA A 489 48.34 -36.84 5.79
CA ALA A 489 48.77 -38.23 5.95
C ALA A 489 47.65 -39.05 6.62
N ALA A 490 47.33 -40.21 6.04
CA ALA A 490 46.35 -41.12 6.61
C ALA A 490 46.80 -41.59 7.99
N ALA A 491 45.88 -41.64 8.94
CA ALA A 491 46.12 -42.16 10.29
C ALA A 491 45.95 -43.68 10.29
N ILE A 492 46.85 -44.40 10.94
CA ILE A 492 46.72 -45.84 11.19
C ILE A 492 46.58 -46.06 12.69
N TYR A 493 45.59 -46.85 13.09
CA TYR A 493 45.43 -47.31 14.46
C TYR A 493 45.34 -48.83 14.48
N ASN A 494 46.24 -49.50 15.21
CA ASN A 494 46.15 -50.94 15.40
C ASN A 494 45.33 -51.25 16.65
N ARG A 495 44.20 -51.97 16.51
CA ARG A 495 43.32 -52.34 17.63
C ARG A 495 44.01 -53.22 18.67
N ASN A 496 44.94 -54.07 18.25
CA ASN A 496 45.59 -55.06 19.11
C ASN A 496 46.71 -54.44 19.95
N THR A 497 47.56 -53.62 19.34
CA THR A 497 48.69 -52.96 20.02
C THR A 497 48.32 -51.60 20.61
N ARG A 498 47.19 -51.03 20.20
CA ARG A 498 46.73 -49.66 20.53
C ARG A 498 47.73 -48.58 20.12
N GLN A 499 48.53 -48.85 19.09
CA GLN A 499 49.51 -47.90 18.57
C GLN A 499 48.93 -47.07 17.42
N MET A 500 49.33 -45.80 17.38
CA MET A 500 49.07 -44.89 16.27
C MET A 500 50.28 -44.84 15.35
N ALA A 501 50.04 -44.90 14.05
CA ALA A 501 51.02 -44.63 13.01
C ALA A 501 50.39 -43.72 11.93
N SER A 502 51.15 -43.39 10.90
CA SER A 502 50.62 -42.65 9.75
C SER A 502 51.23 -43.16 8.45
N LEU A 503 50.58 -42.89 7.31
CA LEU A 503 51.12 -43.11 5.97
C LEU A 503 51.63 -41.79 5.38
N PRO A 504 52.86 -41.35 5.71
CA PRO A 504 53.40 -40.13 5.15
C PRO A 504 53.65 -40.30 3.66
N ALA A 505 52.97 -39.52 2.83
CA ALA A 505 53.27 -39.35 1.42
C ALA A 505 53.46 -37.87 1.12
N ARG A 506 54.32 -37.58 0.14
CA ARG A 506 54.67 -36.22 -0.27
C ARG A 506 54.58 -36.13 -1.79
N GLY A 507 54.16 -34.98 -2.27
CA GLY A 507 54.08 -34.66 -3.68
C GLY A 507 53.51 -33.25 -3.85
N PRO A 508 53.64 -32.65 -5.04
CA PRO A 508 53.02 -31.37 -5.36
C PRO A 508 51.49 -31.49 -5.40
N LEU A 509 50.78 -30.37 -5.36
CA LEU A 509 49.35 -30.32 -5.66
C LEU A 509 49.09 -30.81 -7.08
N LEU A 510 48.02 -31.58 -7.27
CA LEU A 510 47.61 -32.04 -8.59
C LEU A 510 46.98 -30.90 -9.38
N GLY A 511 47.15 -30.92 -10.69
CA GLY A 511 46.58 -29.93 -11.61
C GLY A 511 47.43 -28.67 -11.78
N ALA A 512 48.43 -28.44 -10.93
CA ALA A 512 49.32 -27.28 -11.02
C ALA A 512 50.24 -27.32 -12.26
N ASN A 513 50.78 -28.50 -12.57
CA ASN A 513 51.62 -28.71 -13.75
C ASN A 513 51.53 -30.17 -14.20
N VAL A 514 51.25 -30.39 -15.50
CA VAL A 514 51.18 -31.72 -16.14
C VAL A 514 52.47 -32.52 -15.94
N ALA A 515 53.63 -31.86 -15.88
CA ALA A 515 54.94 -32.48 -15.71
C ALA A 515 55.31 -32.78 -14.23
N SER A 516 54.40 -32.56 -13.29
CA SER A 516 54.62 -32.85 -11.87
C SER A 516 54.95 -34.32 -11.65
N GLN A 517 55.99 -34.58 -10.86
CA GLN A 517 56.43 -35.94 -10.53
C GLN A 517 55.90 -36.35 -9.16
N PHE A 518 55.34 -37.56 -9.10
CA PHE A 518 54.88 -38.18 -7.87
C PHE A 518 55.69 -39.45 -7.62
N THR A 519 55.81 -39.86 -6.36
CA THR A 519 56.54 -41.07 -5.97
C THR A 519 55.63 -41.93 -5.10
N SER A 520 55.54 -43.22 -5.40
CA SER A 520 54.84 -44.14 -4.52
C SER A 520 55.74 -44.71 -3.42
N ARG A 521 55.11 -45.17 -2.36
CA ARG A 521 55.72 -45.79 -1.19
C ARG A 521 54.98 -47.07 -0.87
N GLN A 522 55.66 -47.96 -0.17
CA GLN A 522 55.11 -49.23 0.27
C GLN A 522 54.89 -49.20 1.79
N ALA A 523 53.79 -49.79 2.23
CA ALA A 523 53.49 -50.05 3.64
C ALA A 523 52.83 -51.43 3.79
N GLN A 524 52.78 -51.93 5.02
CA GLN A 524 52.27 -53.26 5.32
C GLN A 524 51.23 -53.17 6.44
N LEU A 525 50.03 -53.68 6.19
CA LEU A 525 48.99 -53.81 7.21
C LEU A 525 49.21 -55.05 8.07
N SER A 526 48.92 -54.87 9.35
CA SER A 526 48.84 -55.92 10.35
C SER A 526 47.38 -56.20 10.70
N PRO A 527 47.03 -57.44 11.08
CA PRO A 527 45.68 -57.75 11.54
C PRO A 527 45.21 -56.78 12.64
N GLY A 528 44.00 -56.23 12.48
CA GLY A 528 43.41 -55.25 13.38
C GLY A 528 43.80 -53.79 13.10
N ASP A 529 44.54 -53.52 12.02
CA ASP A 529 44.79 -52.15 11.56
C ASP A 529 43.51 -51.49 11.05
N ILE A 530 43.32 -50.24 11.46
CA ILE A 530 42.33 -49.33 10.93
C ILE A 530 43.08 -48.18 10.28
N ILE A 531 42.82 -47.93 9.00
CA ILE A 531 43.35 -46.77 8.27
C ILE A 531 42.23 -45.76 8.12
N VAL A 532 42.55 -44.49 8.40
CA VAL A 532 41.64 -43.37 8.20
C VAL A 532 42.28 -42.31 7.32
N TRP A 533 41.71 -42.12 6.12
CA TRP A 533 42.00 -40.98 5.27
C TRP A 533 40.98 -39.89 5.54
N TYR A 534 41.43 -38.64 5.53
CA TYR A 534 40.59 -37.48 5.82
C TYR A 534 41.10 -36.25 5.08
N THR A 535 40.19 -35.35 4.73
CA THR A 535 40.52 -34.01 4.22
C THR A 535 40.79 -33.04 5.38
N ASP A 536 41.47 -31.95 5.09
CA ASP A 536 41.87 -30.96 6.09
C ASP A 536 40.66 -30.32 6.77
N GLY A 537 39.51 -30.17 6.11
CA GLY A 537 38.26 -29.71 6.71
C GLY A 537 37.85 -30.46 7.98
N LEU A 538 38.25 -31.73 8.14
CA LEU A 538 38.09 -32.46 9.41
C LEU A 538 38.96 -31.86 10.52
N THR A 539 40.26 -31.69 10.26
CA THR A 539 41.24 -31.23 11.25
C THR A 539 41.23 -29.72 11.45
N GLU A 540 40.76 -28.98 10.45
CA GLU A 540 40.68 -27.53 10.45
C GLU A 540 39.33 -27.01 10.96
N ALA A 541 38.37 -27.90 11.23
CA ALA A 541 37.14 -27.59 11.94
C ALA A 541 37.42 -26.82 13.24
N ARG A 542 36.56 -25.84 13.55
CA ARG A 542 36.81 -24.88 14.64
C ARG A 542 35.69 -24.85 15.65
N ASP A 543 36.07 -24.75 16.92
CA ASP A 543 35.13 -24.48 18.00
C ASP A 543 34.71 -22.99 18.07
N GLY A 544 33.82 -22.65 19.00
CA GLY A 544 33.40 -21.26 19.24
C GLY A 544 34.51 -20.30 19.69
N ALA A 545 35.69 -20.82 20.07
CA ALA A 545 36.88 -20.04 20.39
C ALA A 545 37.87 -20.00 19.20
N ASN A 546 37.45 -20.43 18.01
CA ASN A 546 38.22 -20.46 16.78
C ASN A 546 39.46 -21.39 16.84
N ARG A 547 39.49 -22.37 17.74
CA ARG A 547 40.57 -23.36 17.89
C ARG A 547 40.33 -24.55 16.97
N LEU A 548 41.38 -25.00 16.29
CA LEU A 548 41.34 -26.16 15.40
C LEU A 548 41.03 -27.45 16.18
N TYR A 549 40.27 -28.35 15.55
CA TYR A 549 40.05 -29.71 16.02
C TYR A 549 41.39 -30.46 16.11
N GLY A 550 42.15 -30.41 15.02
CA GLY A 550 43.53 -30.91 14.94
C GLY A 550 43.67 -32.43 14.99
N THR A 551 44.87 -32.89 14.65
CA THR A 551 45.20 -34.32 14.56
C THR A 551 45.23 -35.01 15.92
N GLN A 552 45.50 -34.29 17.01
CA GLN A 552 45.51 -34.83 18.37
C GLN A 552 44.11 -35.30 18.81
N ARG A 553 43.07 -34.51 18.51
CA ARG A 553 41.68 -34.90 18.80
C ARG A 553 41.23 -36.04 17.91
N LEU A 554 41.57 -36.00 16.62
CA LEU A 554 41.32 -37.11 15.71
C LEU A 554 41.90 -38.42 16.27
N ALA A 555 43.15 -38.41 16.73
CA ALA A 555 43.78 -39.58 17.34
C ALA A 555 43.05 -40.07 18.60
N ALA A 556 42.61 -39.15 19.47
CA ALA A 556 41.84 -39.49 20.67
C ALA A 556 40.45 -40.06 20.34
N ALA A 557 39.76 -39.50 19.34
CA ALA A 557 38.48 -39.98 18.85
C ALA A 557 38.62 -41.38 18.22
N LEU A 558 39.66 -41.60 17.41
CA LEU A 558 40.00 -42.91 16.85
C LEU A 558 40.22 -43.94 17.95
N GLN A 559 41.04 -43.64 18.96
CA GLN A 559 41.30 -44.56 20.08
C GLN A 559 40.01 -44.92 20.84
N THR A 560 39.13 -43.95 21.05
CA THR A 560 37.86 -44.13 21.76
C THR A 560 36.89 -45.02 20.99
N HIS A 561 36.79 -44.80 19.68
CA HIS A 561 35.78 -45.41 18.82
C HIS A 561 36.28 -46.59 18.00
N ALA A 562 37.57 -46.95 18.10
CA ALA A 562 38.18 -47.98 17.26
C ALA A 562 37.48 -49.34 17.34
N HIS A 563 36.78 -49.65 18.44
CA HIS A 563 36.02 -50.90 18.59
C HIS A 563 34.79 -51.00 17.66
N LEU A 564 34.36 -49.89 17.07
CA LEU A 564 33.23 -49.83 16.15
C LEU A 564 33.62 -50.32 14.74
N PRO A 565 32.67 -50.91 13.97
CA PRO A 565 32.90 -51.22 12.56
C PRO A 565 33.14 -49.96 11.73
N ALA A 566 33.78 -50.10 10.57
CA ALA A 566 34.25 -48.98 9.74
C ALA A 566 33.23 -47.85 9.49
N ASP A 567 31.98 -48.17 9.17
CA ASP A 567 30.88 -47.23 8.97
C ASP A 567 30.47 -46.49 10.25
N ALA A 568 30.36 -47.21 11.36
CA ALA A 568 30.04 -46.61 12.65
C ALA A 568 31.20 -45.78 13.20
N LEU A 569 32.46 -46.20 12.95
CA LEU A 569 33.64 -45.41 13.29
C LEU A 569 33.67 -44.11 12.48
N ARG A 570 33.47 -44.17 11.15
CA ARG A 570 33.36 -42.97 10.30
C ARG A 570 32.30 -42.01 10.85
N ASP A 571 31.11 -42.52 11.15
CA ASP A 571 30.01 -41.70 11.65
C ASP A 571 30.31 -41.12 13.04
N ALA A 572 31.00 -41.86 13.91
CA ALA A 572 31.46 -41.37 15.21
C ALA A 572 32.49 -40.24 15.08
N LEU A 573 33.44 -40.35 14.14
CA LEU A 573 34.43 -39.29 13.88
C LEU A 573 33.76 -38.01 13.38
N LEU A 574 32.82 -38.13 12.43
CA LEU A 574 32.06 -36.99 11.93
C LEU A 574 31.19 -36.35 13.03
N ALA A 575 30.57 -37.16 13.89
CA ALA A 575 29.79 -36.67 15.02
C ALA A 575 30.66 -35.95 16.05
N ASP A 576 31.87 -36.45 16.34
CA ASP A 576 32.80 -35.82 17.28
C ASP A 576 33.26 -34.44 16.79
N VAL A 577 33.58 -34.31 15.49
CA VAL A 577 33.94 -33.02 14.87
C VAL A 577 32.76 -32.04 14.91
N ARG A 578 31.55 -32.50 14.59
CA ARG A 578 30.33 -31.68 14.65
C ARG A 578 30.03 -31.22 16.08
N ALA A 579 30.21 -32.09 17.07
CA ALA A 579 30.04 -31.74 18.48
C ALA A 579 31.09 -30.72 18.93
N TYR A 580 32.35 -30.88 18.50
CA TYR A 580 33.43 -29.95 18.78
C TYR A 580 33.16 -28.54 18.22
N SER A 581 32.62 -28.46 17.01
CA SER A 581 32.27 -27.18 16.37
C SER A 581 31.12 -26.44 17.06
N ALA A 582 30.40 -27.06 18.00
CA ALA A 582 29.42 -26.42 18.89
C ALA A 582 28.35 -25.56 18.17
N GLY A 583 27.87 -26.03 17.01
CA GLY A 583 26.85 -25.34 16.21
C GLY A 583 27.37 -24.24 15.28
N GLN A 584 28.69 -24.06 15.17
CA GLN A 584 29.29 -23.20 14.14
C GLN A 584 29.04 -23.80 12.74
N PRO A 585 28.82 -22.96 11.71
CA PRO A 585 28.70 -23.44 10.34
C PRO A 585 30.01 -24.10 9.90
N GLN A 586 29.88 -25.20 9.16
CA GLN A 586 31.00 -25.86 8.50
C GLN A 586 31.62 -24.88 7.49
N ARG A 587 32.94 -24.72 7.52
CA ARG A 587 33.65 -23.76 6.66
C ARG A 587 34.24 -24.39 5.41
N ASP A 588 34.44 -25.71 5.44
CA ASP A 588 35.10 -26.46 4.40
C ASP A 588 34.53 -27.87 4.34
N ASP A 589 34.68 -28.55 3.21
CA ASP A 589 34.17 -29.90 3.03
C ASP A 589 34.89 -30.90 3.97
N ILE A 590 34.17 -31.94 4.38
CA ILE A 590 34.72 -32.96 5.27
C ILE A 590 34.56 -34.32 4.62
N THR A 591 35.68 -34.95 4.29
CA THR A 591 35.72 -36.32 3.80
C THR A 591 36.44 -37.21 4.78
N VAL A 592 35.85 -38.38 5.04
CA VAL A 592 36.44 -39.42 5.90
C VAL A 592 36.26 -40.77 5.23
N ILE A 593 37.36 -41.51 5.10
CA ILE A 593 37.37 -42.90 4.62
C ILE A 593 38.01 -43.76 5.69
N VAL A 594 37.32 -44.81 6.13
CA VAL A 594 37.79 -45.78 7.12
C VAL A 594 37.91 -47.14 6.46
N ALA A 595 39.10 -47.74 6.55
CA ALA A 595 39.35 -49.13 6.16
C ALA A 595 39.81 -49.94 7.36
N GLU A 596 39.08 -51.01 7.68
CA GLU A 596 39.43 -51.98 8.72
C GLU A 596 39.99 -53.24 8.06
N PHE A 597 41.18 -53.66 8.49
CA PHE A 597 41.84 -54.87 8.01
C PHE A 597 41.75 -55.99 9.06
N SER A 598 40.91 -56.98 8.78
CA SER A 598 40.70 -58.16 9.60
C SER A 598 40.83 -59.42 8.75
N PRO A 599 42.06 -59.91 8.49
CA PRO A 599 42.25 -61.19 7.82
C PRO A 599 41.57 -62.28 8.64
N ALA A 600 40.73 -63.08 7.98
CA ALA A 600 40.19 -64.29 8.59
C ALA A 600 41.36 -65.11 9.17
N PRO A 601 41.19 -65.74 10.35
CA PRO A 601 42.23 -66.62 10.88
C PRO A 601 42.58 -67.64 9.79
N SER A 602 43.86 -67.71 9.43
CA SER A 602 44.33 -68.70 8.46
C SER A 602 43.86 -70.09 8.92
N PRO A 603 43.22 -70.88 8.03
CA PRO A 603 42.65 -72.18 8.39
C PRO A 603 43.69 -73.16 8.94
#